data_AF-A0A967VX42-F1
#
_entry.id   AF-A0A967VX42-F1
#
_cell.length_a   1.000
_cell.length_b   1.000
_cell.length_c   1.000
_cell.angle_alpha   90.00
_cell.angle_beta   90.00
_cell.angle_gamma   90.00
#
_symmetry.space_group_name_H-M   'P 1'
#
loop_
_entity.id
_entity.type
_entity.pdbx_description
1 polymer ?
#
loop_
_entity_poly.entity_id
_entity_poly.type
_entity_poly.pdbx_seq_one_letter_code
_entity_poly.pdbx_strand_id
1 'polypeptide(L)'
;MKRKALFVLAGLFSVLLLMNFGYASPDAAQAAEETAKKGIESGSWFSILPPLVAIGIALIFRQVLFALFLGIWCGAFLAGDLSFGGVFTSFFTALDGYIVPATADESHMSIIIFTILIGGMVGIITDNGGTRGVIERVTSFVRTKVHGQLMTSLMGFVVFFDDYANTMVVGSTMRPLTDKLRISRAKLAYLVDATAAPVATIALVSTWIG
;
A
#
# COMPACT_ATOMS: atom_id res chain seq x y z
N MET A 1 22.40 -1.42 9.39
CA MET A 1 21.26 -0.46 9.36
C MET A 1 19.94 -1.05 9.85
N LYS A 2 19.54 -2.26 9.44
CA LYS A 2 18.23 -2.87 9.82
C LYS A 2 17.99 -3.04 11.33
N ARG A 3 19.01 -3.43 12.11
CA ARG A 3 18.89 -3.58 13.59
C ARG A 3 18.62 -2.26 14.30
N LYS A 4 19.30 -1.17 13.92
CA LYS A 4 19.15 0.13 14.59
C LYS A 4 17.75 0.73 14.40
N ALA A 5 17.16 0.56 13.21
CA ALA A 5 15.79 1.02 12.96
C ALA A 5 14.75 0.21 13.74
N LEU A 6 14.95 -1.11 13.90
CA LEU A 6 14.11 -1.96 14.76
C LEU A 6 14.15 -1.51 16.23
N PHE A 7 15.34 -1.18 16.74
CA PHE A 7 15.51 -0.67 18.11
C PHE A 7 14.90 0.72 18.31
N VAL A 8 14.92 1.58 17.29
CA VAL A 8 14.30 2.91 17.35
C VAL A 8 12.76 2.83 17.31
N LEU A 9 12.19 1.96 16.47
CA LEU A 9 10.74 1.72 16.42
C LEU A 9 10.23 1.01 17.67
N ALA A 10 10.94 -0.01 18.15
CA ALA A 10 10.62 -0.69 19.41
C ALA A 10 10.76 0.27 20.61
N GLY A 11 11.75 1.16 20.59
CA GLY A 11 11.96 2.20 21.60
C GLY A 11 10.85 3.26 21.61
N LEU A 12 10.41 3.73 20.43
CA LEU A 12 9.27 4.63 20.30
C LEU A 12 7.97 3.97 20.78
N PHE A 13 7.74 2.72 20.40
CA PHE A 13 6.58 1.92 20.82
C PHE A 13 6.59 1.66 22.34
N SER A 14 7.75 1.35 22.92
CA SER A 14 7.89 1.12 24.37
C SER A 14 7.74 2.40 25.20
N VAL A 15 8.23 3.54 24.71
CA VAL A 15 8.05 4.85 25.35
C VAL A 15 6.57 5.27 25.32
N LEU A 16 5.87 4.99 24.22
CA LEU A 16 4.42 5.20 24.10
C LEU A 16 3.61 4.32 25.07
N LEU A 17 4.00 3.05 25.23
CA LEU A 17 3.41 2.14 26.23
C LEU A 17 3.63 2.62 27.67
N LEU A 18 4.81 3.15 27.98
CA LEU A 18 5.15 3.65 29.31
C LEU A 18 4.43 4.96 29.66
N MET A 19 4.12 5.80 28.66
CA MET A 19 3.34 7.03 28.87
C MET A 19 1.88 6.77 29.25
N ASN A 20 1.34 5.57 29.01
CA ASN A 20 -0.05 5.23 29.33
C ASN A 20 -0.22 4.51 30.69
N PHE A 21 0.85 3.93 31.25
CA PHE A 21 0.81 3.19 32.52
C PHE A 21 0.70 4.07 33.78
N GLY A 22 0.57 5.39 33.63
CA GLY A 22 0.65 6.38 34.72
C GLY A 22 -0.61 6.58 35.57
N TYR A 23 -1.74 5.91 35.29
CA TYR A 23 -2.97 6.08 36.08
C TYR A 23 -3.67 4.75 36.34
N ALA A 24 -3.26 4.07 37.42
CA ALA A 24 -4.06 3.02 38.04
C ALA A 24 -4.64 3.56 39.36
N SER A 25 -5.94 3.84 39.38
CA SER A 25 -6.72 4.00 40.62
C SER A 25 -8.03 3.21 40.53
N PRO A 26 -8.56 2.72 41.67
CA PRO A 26 -9.51 1.58 41.71
C PRO A 26 -10.95 1.90 41.26
N ASP A 27 -11.25 3.15 40.89
CA ASP A 27 -12.60 3.58 40.48
C ASP A 27 -12.87 3.31 38.97
N ALA A 28 -11.90 2.72 38.27
CA ALA A 28 -11.86 2.48 36.83
C ALA A 28 -12.86 1.42 36.30
N ALA A 29 -13.57 0.71 37.18
CA ALA A 29 -14.53 -0.31 36.74
C ALA A 29 -15.85 0.29 36.22
N GLN A 30 -16.28 1.46 36.72
CA GLN A 30 -17.50 2.13 36.27
C GLN A 30 -17.24 3.17 35.18
N ALA A 31 -16.02 3.75 35.14
CA ALA A 31 -15.59 4.61 34.04
C ALA A 31 -15.30 3.84 32.74
N ALA A 32 -15.03 2.52 32.80
CA ALA A 32 -14.75 1.68 31.64
C ALA A 32 -15.96 1.55 30.69
N GLU A 33 -17.18 1.56 31.22
CA GLU A 33 -18.40 1.40 30.43
C GLU A 33 -18.78 2.70 29.68
N GLU A 34 -18.48 3.86 30.27
CA GLU A 34 -18.68 5.17 29.63
C GLU A 34 -17.57 5.48 28.61
N THR A 35 -16.34 5.00 28.85
CA THR A 35 -15.20 5.13 27.93
C THR A 35 -15.37 4.23 26.70
N ALA A 36 -16.07 3.09 26.81
CA ALA A 36 -16.39 2.22 25.66
C ALA A 36 -17.34 2.88 24.64
N LYS A 37 -18.21 3.80 25.08
CA LYS A 37 -19.03 4.65 24.18
C LYS A 37 -18.28 5.84 23.61
N LYS A 38 -17.12 6.16 24.19
CA LYS A 38 -16.26 7.28 23.84
C LYS A 38 -15.00 6.77 23.14
N GLY A 39 -15.19 5.89 22.15
CA GLY A 39 -14.12 5.50 21.22
C GLY A 39 -13.42 6.78 20.77
N ILE A 40 -12.15 6.91 21.17
CA ILE A 40 -11.25 8.06 21.06
C ILE A 40 -11.86 9.16 20.20
N GLU A 41 -12.38 10.21 20.85
CA GLU A 41 -12.91 11.40 20.18
C GLU A 41 -11.92 11.85 19.09
N SER A 42 -12.26 11.54 17.84
CA SER A 42 -12.32 12.39 16.64
C SER A 42 -11.24 13.45 16.39
N GLY A 43 -10.05 13.40 17.01
CA GLY A 43 -9.08 14.50 16.91
C GLY A 43 -7.75 14.30 17.61
N SER A 44 -7.27 13.07 17.79
CA SER A 44 -5.96 12.83 18.42
C SER A 44 -4.87 12.53 17.39
N TRP A 45 -3.70 13.13 17.56
CA TRP A 45 -2.52 12.94 16.70
C TRP A 45 -2.11 11.45 16.55
N PHE A 46 -2.60 10.60 17.46
CA PHE A 46 -2.43 9.14 17.43
C PHE A 46 -3.07 8.45 16.21
N SER A 47 -4.08 9.03 15.55
CA SER A 47 -4.68 8.44 14.33
C SER A 47 -3.71 8.41 13.13
N ILE A 48 -2.63 9.21 13.17
CA ILE A 48 -1.57 9.22 12.15
C ILE A 48 -0.55 8.10 12.40
N LEU A 49 -0.54 7.49 13.59
CA LEU A 49 0.44 6.46 13.96
C LEU A 49 0.34 5.20 13.06
N PRO A 50 -0.84 4.61 12.81
CA PRO A 50 -0.95 3.43 11.94
C PRO A 50 -0.34 3.61 10.53
N PRO A 51 -0.65 4.68 9.75
CA PRO A 51 -0.04 4.88 8.45
C PRO A 51 1.46 5.18 8.54
N LEU A 52 1.93 5.88 9.58
CA LEU A 52 3.37 6.11 9.78
C LEU A 52 4.12 4.81 10.07
N VAL A 53 3.56 3.93 10.90
CA VAL A 53 4.12 2.60 11.16
C VAL A 53 4.17 1.79 9.87
N ALA A 54 3.08 1.76 9.10
CA ALA A 54 3.06 1.06 7.81
C ALA A 54 4.14 1.60 6.85
N ILE A 55 4.23 2.91 6.63
CA ILE A 55 5.23 3.52 5.74
C ILE A 55 6.66 3.24 6.26
N GLY A 56 6.90 3.45 7.55
CA GLY A 56 8.21 3.23 8.16
C GLY A 56 8.69 1.79 8.01
N ILE A 57 7.84 0.82 8.34
CA ILE A 57 8.14 -0.61 8.18
C ILE A 57 8.33 -0.96 6.69
N ALA A 58 7.49 -0.45 5.80
CA ALA A 58 7.60 -0.70 4.36
C ALA A 58 8.96 -0.24 3.81
N LEU A 59 9.46 0.93 4.22
CA LEU A 59 10.76 1.45 3.78
C LEU A 59 11.95 0.66 4.37
N ILE A 60 11.85 0.22 5.63
CA ILE A 60 12.93 -0.52 6.32
C ILE A 60 13.03 -1.97 5.82
N PHE A 61 11.90 -2.67 5.77
CA PHE A 61 11.84 -4.09 5.48
C PHE A 61 11.67 -4.39 4.00
N ARG A 62 11.18 -3.43 3.22
CA ARG A 62 10.81 -3.62 1.80
C ARG A 62 9.78 -4.74 1.61
N GLN A 63 8.90 -4.92 2.59
CA GLN A 63 7.83 -5.92 2.61
C GLN A 63 6.50 -5.23 2.89
N VAL A 64 5.71 -5.00 1.83
CA VAL A 64 4.48 -4.19 1.90
C VAL A 64 3.41 -4.89 2.73
N LEU A 65 3.13 -6.18 2.48
CA LEU A 65 2.10 -6.93 3.21
C LEU A 65 2.36 -6.97 4.72
N PHE A 66 3.61 -7.22 5.11
CA PHE A 66 4.01 -7.21 6.52
C PHE A 66 3.84 -5.82 7.15
N ALA A 67 4.20 -4.77 6.41
CA ALA A 67 4.05 -3.39 6.86
C ALA A 67 2.57 -2.97 7.04
N LEU A 68 1.71 -3.34 6.09
CA LEU A 68 0.27 -3.11 6.17
C LEU A 68 -0.34 -3.85 7.36
N PHE A 69 0.04 -5.11 7.58
CA PHE A 69 -0.40 -5.87 8.74
C PHE A 69 -0.03 -5.18 10.06
N LEU A 70 1.23 -4.74 10.23
CA LEU A 70 1.65 -4.02 11.43
C LEU A 70 0.93 -2.68 11.59
N GLY A 71 0.61 -1.99 10.49
CA GLY A 71 -0.23 -0.80 10.51
C GLY A 71 -1.64 -1.07 11.02
N ILE A 72 -2.30 -2.11 10.50
CA ILE A 72 -3.65 -2.52 10.94
C ILE A 72 -3.61 -2.94 12.41
N TRP A 73 -2.63 -3.75 12.83
CA TRP A 73 -2.50 -4.16 14.22
C TRP A 73 -2.26 -2.97 15.15
N CYS A 74 -1.41 -2.01 14.74
CA CYS A 74 -1.23 -0.75 15.46
C CYS A 74 -2.56 0.04 15.57
N GLY A 75 -3.35 0.10 14.50
CA GLY A 75 -4.67 0.73 14.51
C GLY A 75 -5.66 0.01 15.42
N ALA A 76 -5.70 -1.32 15.37
CA ALA A 76 -6.55 -2.16 16.21
C ALA A 76 -6.20 -2.04 17.70
N PHE A 77 -4.90 -1.93 18.01
CA PHE A 77 -4.43 -1.67 19.38
C PHE A 77 -4.86 -0.30 19.87
N LEU A 78 -4.73 0.73 19.03
CA LEU A 78 -5.18 2.08 19.36
C LEU A 78 -6.70 2.20 19.52
N ALA A 79 -7.48 1.42 18.76
CA ALA A 79 -8.94 1.39 18.85
C ALA A 79 -9.45 0.53 20.03
N GLY A 80 -8.60 -0.30 20.62
CA GLY A 80 -8.94 -1.22 21.71
C GLY A 80 -8.49 -0.71 23.08
N ASP A 81 -8.38 -1.64 24.02
CA ASP A 81 -7.81 -1.35 25.34
C ASP A 81 -6.28 -1.23 25.26
N LEU A 82 -5.73 -0.11 25.72
CA LEU A 82 -4.30 0.22 25.67
C LEU A 82 -3.49 -0.45 26.80
N SER A 83 -3.95 -1.62 27.25
CA SER A 83 -3.29 -2.42 28.27
C SER A 83 -2.27 -3.39 27.65
N PHE A 84 -1.34 -3.89 28.47
CA PHE A 84 -0.38 -4.91 28.01
C PHE A 84 -1.08 -6.20 27.53
N GLY A 85 -2.20 -6.56 28.14
CA GLY A 85 -3.07 -7.65 27.67
C GLY A 85 -3.78 -7.30 26.35
N GLY A 86 -4.12 -6.02 26.16
CA GLY A 86 -4.70 -5.45 24.94
C GLY A 86 -3.87 -5.66 23.67
N VAL A 87 -2.56 -5.85 23.80
CA VAL A 87 -1.67 -6.13 22.65
C VAL A 87 -2.00 -7.47 21.99
N PHE A 88 -2.31 -8.50 22.79
CA PHE A 88 -2.67 -9.81 22.26
C PHE A 88 -4.11 -9.84 21.73
N THR A 89 -5.04 -9.19 22.43
CA THR A 89 -6.43 -9.13 21.96
C THR A 89 -6.53 -8.34 20.65
N SER A 90 -5.82 -7.21 20.54
CA SER A 90 -5.78 -6.40 19.31
C SER A 90 -5.15 -7.13 18.12
N PHE A 91 -4.29 -8.11 18.34
CA PHE A 91 -3.78 -8.98 17.26
C PHE A 91 -4.91 -9.82 16.65
N PHE A 92 -5.74 -10.44 17.50
CA PHE A 92 -6.92 -11.18 17.04
C PHE A 92 -7.98 -10.24 16.45
N THR A 93 -8.19 -9.05 17.04
CA THR A 93 -9.07 -8.03 16.47
C THR A 93 -8.60 -7.57 15.09
N ALA A 94 -7.28 -7.44 14.86
CA ALA A 94 -6.74 -7.11 13.54
C ALA A 94 -7.10 -8.17 12.50
N LEU A 95 -7.04 -9.45 12.87
CA LEU A 95 -7.38 -10.57 11.99
C LEU A 95 -8.90 -10.66 11.77
N ASP A 96 -9.67 -10.94 12.82
CA ASP A 96 -11.08 -11.28 12.72
C ASP A 96 -11.99 -10.05 12.62
N GLY A 97 -11.56 -8.92 13.19
CA GLY A 97 -12.35 -7.68 13.23
C GLY A 97 -12.14 -6.76 12.02
N TYR A 98 -10.96 -6.81 11.39
CA TYR A 98 -10.63 -5.91 10.27
C TYR A 98 -10.28 -6.67 9.00
N ILE A 99 -9.32 -7.60 9.03
CA ILE A 99 -8.84 -8.29 7.82
C ILE A 99 -9.92 -9.22 7.25
N VAL A 100 -10.49 -10.11 8.06
CA VAL A 100 -11.49 -11.08 7.59
C VAL A 100 -12.72 -10.38 6.98
N PRO A 101 -13.36 -9.40 7.64
CA PRO A 101 -14.50 -8.69 7.05
C PRO A 101 -14.13 -7.93 5.78
N ALA A 102 -12.97 -7.27 5.74
CA ALA A 102 -12.50 -6.56 4.54
C ALA A 102 -12.24 -7.52 3.36
N THR A 103 -11.76 -8.73 3.63
CA THR A 103 -11.61 -9.75 2.58
C THR A 103 -12.93 -10.43 2.19
N ALA A 104 -13.91 -10.48 3.09
CA ALA A 104 -15.21 -11.06 2.79
C ALA A 104 -16.09 -10.13 1.94
N ASP A 105 -15.72 -8.86 1.82
CA ASP A 105 -16.41 -7.90 0.98
C ASP A 105 -16.25 -8.21 -0.52
N GLU A 106 -17.38 -8.31 -1.22
CA GLU A 106 -17.44 -8.70 -2.63
C GLU A 106 -16.65 -7.74 -3.53
N SER A 107 -16.71 -6.43 -3.25
CA SER A 107 -16.03 -5.42 -4.06
C SER A 107 -14.50 -5.50 -3.89
N HIS A 108 -14.02 -5.64 -2.65
CA HIS A 108 -12.59 -5.81 -2.37
C HIS A 108 -12.07 -7.12 -2.95
N MET A 109 -12.81 -8.22 -2.81
CA MET A 109 -12.41 -9.52 -3.34
C MET A 109 -12.40 -9.53 -4.88
N SER A 110 -13.36 -8.84 -5.51
CA SER A 110 -13.40 -8.69 -6.96
C SER A 110 -12.16 -7.99 -7.49
N ILE A 111 -11.71 -6.90 -6.85
CA ILE A 111 -10.47 -6.18 -7.21
C ILE A 111 -9.25 -7.09 -7.05
N ILE A 112 -9.16 -7.86 -5.96
CA ILE A 112 -8.05 -8.79 -5.73
C ILE A 112 -7.97 -9.84 -6.85
N ILE A 113 -9.09 -10.51 -7.16
CA ILE A 113 -9.16 -11.54 -8.19
C ILE A 113 -8.81 -10.94 -9.56
N PHE A 114 -9.41 -9.80 -9.91
CA PHE A 114 -9.14 -9.09 -11.16
C PHE A 114 -7.65 -8.74 -11.31
N THR A 115 -7.03 -8.20 -10.26
CA THR A 115 -5.61 -7.84 -10.24
C THR A 115 -4.72 -9.07 -10.43
N ILE A 116 -5.04 -10.19 -9.78
CA ILE A 116 -4.30 -11.45 -9.93
C ILE A 116 -4.42 -11.98 -11.36
N LEU A 117 -5.61 -11.94 -11.96
CA LEU A 117 -5.83 -12.39 -13.33
C LEU A 117 -5.04 -11.56 -14.35
N ILE A 118 -5.04 -10.22 -14.21
CA ILE A 118 -4.24 -9.35 -15.06
C ILE A 118 -2.75 -9.60 -14.84
N GLY A 119 -2.30 -9.75 -13.59
CA GLY A 119 -0.91 -10.09 -13.27
C GLY A 119 -0.48 -11.40 -13.95
N GLY A 120 -1.34 -12.42 -13.91
CA GLY A 120 -1.12 -13.70 -14.60
C GLY A 120 -1.06 -13.55 -16.12
N MET A 121 -2.02 -12.82 -16.71
CA MET A 121 -2.04 -12.55 -18.16
C MET A 121 -0.79 -11.79 -18.62
N VAL A 122 -0.38 -10.76 -17.89
CA VAL A 122 0.84 -9.98 -18.17
C VAL A 122 2.08 -10.87 -18.08
N GLY A 123 2.13 -11.78 -17.10
CA GLY A 123 3.17 -12.79 -16.99
C GLY A 123 3.25 -13.66 -18.25
N ILE A 124 2.13 -14.22 -18.69
CA ILE A 124 2.04 -15.05 -19.90
C ILE A 124 2.47 -14.25 -21.14
N ILE A 125 1.99 -13.02 -21.32
CA ILE A 125 2.37 -12.15 -22.46
C ILE A 125 3.88 -11.87 -22.45
N THR A 126 4.44 -11.65 -21.26
CA THR A 126 5.86 -11.36 -21.09
C THR A 126 6.72 -12.58 -21.45
N ASP A 127 6.32 -13.77 -20.99
CA ASP A 127 7.06 -15.01 -21.24
C ASP A 127 6.97 -15.44 -22.72
N ASN A 128 5.83 -15.21 -23.38
CA ASN A 128 5.69 -15.43 -24.83
C ASN A 128 6.43 -14.39 -25.69
N GLY A 129 7.09 -13.40 -25.09
CA GLY A 129 7.86 -12.38 -25.80
C GLY A 129 7.01 -11.24 -26.38
N GLY A 130 5.74 -11.12 -26.01
CA GLY A 130 4.85 -10.04 -26.44
C GLY A 130 5.40 -8.66 -26.04
N THR A 131 5.91 -8.52 -24.82
CA THR A 131 6.58 -7.30 -24.37
C THR A 131 7.82 -6.96 -25.20
N ARG A 132 8.60 -7.95 -25.64
CA ARG A 132 9.75 -7.73 -26.53
C ARG A 132 9.32 -7.19 -27.89
N GLY A 133 8.26 -7.76 -28.49
CA GLY A 133 7.72 -7.29 -29.77
C GLY A 133 7.17 -5.86 -29.72
N VAL A 134 6.52 -5.49 -28.62
CA VAL A 134 6.09 -4.09 -28.39
C VAL A 134 7.30 -3.17 -28.30
N ILE A 135 8.33 -3.54 -27.53
CA ILE A 135 9.56 -2.76 -27.38
C ILE A 135 10.29 -2.61 -28.71
N GLU A 136 10.42 -3.66 -29.53
CA GLU A 136 11.10 -3.58 -30.83
C GLU A 136 10.44 -2.54 -31.75
N ARG A 137 9.11 -2.57 -31.82
CA ARG A 137 8.34 -1.62 -32.63
C ARG A 137 8.50 -0.18 -32.10
N VAL A 138 8.45 0.00 -30.78
CA VAL A 138 8.61 1.30 -30.12
C VAL A 138 10.04 1.84 -30.19
N THR A 139 11.05 0.97 -30.09
CA THR A 139 12.48 1.35 -30.05
C THR A 139 12.91 2.07 -31.33
N SER A 140 12.27 1.78 -32.46
CA SER A 140 12.54 2.48 -33.73
C SER A 140 12.26 4.00 -33.66
N PHE A 141 11.28 4.41 -32.86
CA PHE A 141 10.89 5.80 -32.65
C PHE A 141 11.62 6.46 -31.46
N VAL A 142 12.14 5.65 -30.54
CA VAL A 142 12.74 6.12 -29.29
C VAL A 142 14.27 6.15 -29.38
N ARG A 143 14.82 7.35 -29.62
CA ARG A 143 16.27 7.58 -29.73
C ARG A 143 16.89 8.26 -28.51
N THR A 144 16.09 8.93 -27.68
CA THR A 144 16.57 9.74 -26.56
C THR A 144 15.87 9.35 -25.25
N LYS A 145 16.47 9.73 -24.12
CA LYS A 145 15.83 9.56 -22.80
C LYS A 145 14.48 10.26 -22.70
N VAL A 146 14.34 11.41 -23.38
CA VAL A 146 13.09 12.17 -23.41
C VAL A 146 12.01 11.40 -24.15
N HIS A 147 12.31 10.86 -25.34
CA HIS A 147 11.35 10.04 -26.08
C HIS A 147 10.95 8.79 -25.30
N GLY A 148 11.88 8.16 -24.58
CA GLY A 148 11.57 7.00 -23.74
C GLY A 148 10.60 7.33 -22.61
N GLN A 149 10.79 8.48 -21.95
CA GLN A 149 9.88 8.95 -20.89
C GLN A 149 8.51 9.31 -21.46
N LEU A 150 8.46 10.05 -22.58
CA LEU A 150 7.20 10.40 -23.25
C LEU A 150 6.42 9.16 -23.69
N MET A 151 7.10 8.18 -24.26
CA MET A 151 6.47 6.94 -24.70
C MET A 151 5.97 6.09 -23.52
N THR A 152 6.72 6.08 -22.41
CA THR A 152 6.28 5.43 -21.17
C THR A 152 4.99 6.07 -20.66
N SER A 153 4.94 7.40 -20.60
CA SER A 153 3.74 8.13 -20.19
C SER A 153 2.58 7.92 -21.16
N LEU A 154 2.83 7.95 -22.47
CA LEU A 154 1.80 7.69 -23.49
C LEU A 154 1.19 6.31 -23.33
N MET A 155 2.01 5.28 -23.08
CA MET A 155 1.50 3.95 -22.82
C MET A 155 0.66 3.89 -21.54
N GLY A 156 1.04 4.65 -20.50
CA GLY A 156 0.19 4.87 -19.33
C GLY A 156 -1.17 5.46 -19.67
N PHE A 157 -1.24 6.48 -20.52
CA PHE A 157 -2.51 7.05 -20.99
C PHE A 157 -3.36 6.06 -21.79
N VAL A 158 -2.75 5.12 -22.52
CA VAL A 158 -3.48 4.11 -23.30
C VAL A 158 -4.14 3.07 -22.39
N VAL A 159 -3.49 2.69 -21.28
CA VAL A 159 -4.02 1.73 -20.30
C VAL A 159 -4.80 2.48 -19.20
N PHE A 160 -5.78 3.29 -19.59
CA PHE A 160 -6.49 4.20 -18.67
C PHE A 160 -7.61 3.55 -17.86
N PHE A 161 -8.01 2.32 -18.19
CA PHE A 161 -9.20 1.70 -17.65
C PHE A 161 -9.04 1.24 -16.19
N ASP A 162 -7.82 1.00 -15.72
CA ASP A 162 -7.52 0.54 -14.35
C ASP A 162 -6.06 0.88 -13.96
N ASP A 163 -5.84 1.38 -12.76
CA ASP A 163 -4.52 1.84 -12.28
C ASP A 163 -3.59 0.68 -11.84
N TYR A 164 -4.14 -0.41 -11.31
CA TYR A 164 -3.37 -1.62 -10.98
C TYR A 164 -2.87 -2.32 -12.25
N ALA A 165 -3.74 -2.51 -13.22
CA ALA A 165 -3.45 -3.09 -14.52
C ALA A 165 -2.42 -2.26 -15.29
N ASN A 166 -2.63 -0.93 -15.33
CA ASN A 166 -1.69 0.01 -15.92
C ASN A 166 -0.28 -0.19 -15.34
N THR A 167 -0.18 -0.18 -14.02
CA THR A 167 1.12 -0.28 -13.35
C THR A 167 1.84 -1.60 -13.67
N MET A 168 1.10 -2.71 -13.73
CA MET A 168 1.64 -4.02 -14.09
C MET A 168 2.05 -4.11 -15.57
N VAL A 169 1.18 -3.68 -16.49
CA VAL A 169 1.40 -3.76 -17.94
C VAL A 169 2.50 -2.80 -18.38
N VAL A 170 2.35 -1.51 -18.08
CA VAL A 170 3.29 -0.47 -18.54
C VAL A 170 4.63 -0.62 -17.85
N GLY A 171 4.63 -0.91 -16.55
CA GLY A 171 5.84 -1.12 -15.77
C GLY A 171 6.67 -2.32 -16.24
N SER A 172 6.04 -3.44 -16.63
CA SER A 172 6.75 -4.61 -17.16
C SER A 172 7.20 -4.41 -18.61
N THR A 173 6.36 -3.79 -19.44
CA THR A 173 6.63 -3.55 -20.87
C THR A 173 7.71 -2.51 -21.09
N MET A 174 7.71 -1.39 -20.36
CA MET A 174 8.65 -0.29 -20.59
C MET A 174 10.00 -0.50 -19.91
N ARG A 175 10.09 -1.39 -18.91
CA ARG A 175 11.32 -1.62 -18.14
C ARG A 175 12.56 -1.88 -19.00
N PRO A 176 12.56 -2.81 -19.98
CA PRO A 176 13.77 -3.07 -20.76
C PRO A 176 14.17 -1.89 -21.65
N LEU A 177 13.19 -1.12 -22.17
CA LEU A 177 13.44 0.10 -22.93
C LEU A 177 14.07 1.18 -22.05
N THR A 178 13.51 1.43 -20.86
CA THR A 178 14.03 2.44 -19.93
C THR A 178 15.40 2.06 -19.38
N ASP A 179 15.65 0.78 -19.14
CA ASP A 179 16.96 0.28 -18.71
C ASP A 179 18.01 0.52 -19.82
N LYS A 180 17.69 0.26 -21.10
CA LYS A 180 18.56 0.53 -22.25
C LYS A 180 18.89 2.03 -22.39
N LEU A 181 17.93 2.90 -22.11
CA LEU A 181 18.09 4.35 -22.16
C LEU A 181 18.73 4.93 -20.88
N ARG A 182 19.10 4.11 -19.89
CA ARG A 182 19.65 4.55 -18.60
C ARG A 182 18.73 5.56 -17.91
N ILE A 183 17.43 5.26 -17.87
CA ILE A 183 16.43 5.95 -17.06
C ILE A 183 16.32 5.17 -15.73
N SER A 184 16.26 5.86 -14.59
CA SER A 184 16.21 5.19 -13.30
C SER A 184 14.88 4.45 -13.12
N ARG A 185 14.92 3.31 -12.42
CA ARG A 185 13.69 2.55 -12.07
C ARG A 185 12.73 3.37 -11.22
N ALA A 186 13.25 4.28 -10.39
CA ALA A 186 12.44 5.24 -9.64
C ALA A 186 11.70 6.22 -10.57
N LYS A 187 12.35 6.69 -11.65
CA LYS A 187 11.70 7.56 -12.62
C LYS A 187 10.65 6.81 -13.45
N LEU A 188 10.93 5.56 -13.85
CA LEU A 188 9.92 4.70 -14.50
C LEU A 188 8.71 4.52 -13.59
N ALA A 189 8.91 4.12 -12.32
CA ALA A 189 7.82 3.95 -11.36
C ALA A 189 7.00 5.22 -11.20
N TYR A 190 7.66 6.39 -11.09
CA TYR A 190 6.98 7.68 -11.03
C TYR A 190 6.14 7.97 -12.27
N LEU A 191 6.65 7.72 -13.49
CA LEU A 191 5.89 8.00 -14.72
C LEU A 191 4.67 7.09 -14.86
N VAL A 192 4.82 5.82 -14.48
CA VAL A 192 3.73 4.84 -14.49
C VAL A 192 2.67 5.23 -13.46
N ASP A 193 3.07 5.50 -12.22
CA ASP A 193 2.15 5.92 -11.14
C ASP A 193 1.42 7.23 -11.46
N ALA A 194 2.14 8.24 -11.95
CA ALA A 194 1.57 9.54 -12.32
C ALA A 194 0.61 9.48 -13.51
N THR A 195 0.60 8.38 -14.27
CA THR A 195 -0.34 8.18 -15.40
C THR A 195 -1.38 7.11 -15.12
N ALA A 196 -1.27 6.35 -14.03
CA ALA A 196 -2.22 5.33 -13.66
C ALA A 196 -3.45 5.95 -12.97
N ALA A 197 -3.30 6.37 -11.70
CA ALA A 197 -4.42 6.84 -10.89
C ALA A 197 -5.10 8.11 -11.47
N PRO A 198 -4.38 9.18 -11.87
CA PRO A 198 -5.04 10.40 -12.35
C PRO A 198 -5.84 10.20 -13.64
N VAL A 199 -5.36 9.33 -14.53
CA VAL A 199 -6.02 9.08 -15.82
C VAL A 199 -7.25 8.19 -15.61
N ALA A 200 -7.15 7.18 -14.74
CA ALA A 200 -8.28 6.34 -14.37
C ALA A 200 -9.41 7.15 -13.73
N THR A 201 -9.10 8.19 -12.93
CA THR A 201 -10.10 9.08 -12.33
C THR A 201 -10.73 10.08 -13.32
N ILE A 202 -10.12 10.38 -14.46
CA ILE A 202 -10.71 11.31 -15.44
C ILE A 202 -11.47 10.57 -16.55
N ALA A 203 -11.13 9.31 -16.81
CA ALA A 203 -11.77 8.51 -17.83
C ALA A 203 -13.25 8.26 -17.51
N LEU A 204 -14.12 8.49 -18.50
CA LEU A 204 -15.57 8.26 -18.39
C LEU A 204 -15.93 6.79 -18.16
N VAL A 205 -15.03 5.86 -18.50
CA VAL A 205 -15.15 4.42 -18.27
C VAL A 205 -13.85 3.95 -17.63
N SER A 206 -13.87 3.72 -16.33
CA SER A 206 -12.76 3.18 -15.55
C SER A 206 -13.27 2.38 -14.36
N THR A 207 -12.37 1.62 -13.72
CA THR A 207 -12.66 0.88 -12.49
C THR A 207 -12.96 1.78 -11.28
N TRP A 208 -12.79 3.10 -11.41
CA TRP A 208 -13.02 4.06 -10.33
C TRP A 208 -14.35 4.82 -10.44
N ILE A 209 -14.94 4.93 -11.64
CA ILE A 209 -16.10 5.79 -11.91
C ILE A 209 -17.28 5.03 -12.57
N GLY A 210 -17.10 3.75 -12.94
CA GLY A 210 -18.15 2.89 -13.50
C GLY A 210 -18.46 1.68 -12.62
#